data_AF-A0A957ZFG6-F1
#
_entry.id   AF-A0A957ZFG6-F1
#
_cell.length_a   1.000
_cell.length_b   1.000
_cell.length_c   1.000
_cell.angle_alpha   90.00
_cell.angle_beta   90.00
_cell.angle_gamma   90.00
#
_symmetry.space_group_name_H-M   'P 1'
#
loop_
_entity.id
_entity.type
_entity.pdbx_description
1 polymer ?
#
loop_
_entity_poly.entity_id
_entity_poly.type
_entity_poly.pdbx_seq_one_letter_code
_entity_poly.pdbx_strand_id
1 'polypeptide(L)'
;GKEQEAYERMGWYVDVFGKENFYIELQEHSIPELIEVNKVLVPWAQKFGLGLLATNDVHYVREEDASPHEMLLCVQTGESIKSEKRMKLSDQSYFLKSRTQMEQTFRPLVDLPASAFDNSIRIAEMCEVDLEDKNYHLPDLEIPDGFTYETYLRKLTEEGLERLYGERAYN
;
A
#
# COMPACT_ATOMS: atom_id res chain seq x y z
N GLY A 1 18.47 -4.35 19.19
CA GLY A 1 19.08 -3.70 20.36
C GLY A 1 18.10 -3.25 21.44
N LYS A 2 16.84 -2.89 21.11
CA LYS A 2 15.81 -2.46 22.07
C LYS A 2 14.66 -3.47 22.11
N GLU A 3 14.96 -4.70 22.50
CA GLU A 3 14.01 -5.81 22.42
C GLU A 3 12.76 -5.60 23.28
N GLN A 4 12.93 -5.10 24.50
CA GLN A 4 11.80 -4.79 25.40
C GLN A 4 10.84 -3.75 24.79
N GLU A 5 11.38 -2.65 24.23
CA GLU A 5 10.56 -1.63 23.57
C GLU A 5 9.81 -2.21 22.35
N ALA A 6 10.43 -3.12 21.59
CA ALA A 6 9.80 -3.77 20.46
C ALA A 6 8.68 -4.73 20.89
N TYR A 7 8.88 -5.45 21.99
CA TYR A 7 7.89 -6.35 22.57
C TYR A 7 6.66 -5.58 23.07
N GLU A 8 6.88 -4.47 23.79
CA GLU A 8 5.80 -3.57 24.25
C GLU A 8 5.05 -2.95 23.08
N ARG A 9 5.78 -2.53 22.03
CA ARG A 9 5.19 -1.99 20.80
C ARG A 9 4.28 -2.99 20.12
N MET A 10 4.70 -4.26 20.05
CA MET A 10 3.89 -5.32 19.47
C MET A 10 2.60 -5.52 20.26
N GLY A 11 2.67 -5.54 21.59
CA GLY A 11 1.48 -5.60 22.44
C GLY A 11 0.51 -4.46 22.14
N TRP A 12 1.03 -3.23 22.03
CA TRP A 12 0.23 -2.08 21.63
C TRP A 12 -0.42 -2.24 20.24
N TYR A 13 0.30 -2.76 19.24
CA TYR A 13 -0.27 -3.01 17.92
C TYR A 13 -1.38 -4.07 17.95
N VAL A 14 -1.20 -5.12 18.74
CA VAL A 14 -2.24 -6.14 18.93
C VAL A 14 -3.48 -5.55 19.60
N ASP A 15 -3.32 -4.67 20.59
CA ASP A 15 -4.43 -3.98 21.25
C ASP A 15 -5.17 -3.02 20.30
N VAL A 16 -4.45 -2.35 19.41
CA VAL A 16 -5.01 -1.37 18.46
C VAL A 16 -5.73 -2.02 17.29
N PHE A 17 -5.10 -3.00 16.65
CA PHE A 17 -5.64 -3.61 15.44
C PHE A 17 -6.50 -4.84 15.73
N GLY A 18 -6.33 -5.43 16.90
CA GLY A 18 -6.92 -6.72 17.25
C GLY A 18 -6.09 -7.87 16.70
N LYS A 19 -6.07 -8.96 17.48
CA LYS A 19 -5.26 -10.16 17.21
C LYS A 19 -5.52 -10.80 15.84
N GLU A 20 -6.75 -10.71 15.35
CA GLU A 20 -7.16 -11.28 14.06
C GLU A 20 -6.72 -10.42 12.85
N ASN A 21 -6.36 -9.14 13.08
CA ASN A 21 -5.99 -8.20 12.02
C ASN A 21 -4.51 -7.79 12.07
N PHE A 22 -3.72 -8.37 12.98
CA PHE A 22 -2.30 -8.08 13.12
C PHE A 22 -1.46 -9.33 12.89
N TYR A 23 -0.59 -9.26 11.88
CA TYR A 23 0.30 -10.34 11.49
C TYR A 23 1.75 -9.93 11.69
N ILE A 24 2.60 -10.90 11.99
CA ILE A 24 4.04 -10.71 12.00
C ILE A 24 4.57 -10.96 10.60
N GLU A 25 4.98 -9.88 9.94
CA GLU A 25 5.58 -9.92 8.62
C GLU A 25 7.02 -10.46 8.69
N LEU A 26 7.33 -11.39 7.79
CA LEU A 26 8.66 -11.97 7.62
C LEU A 26 9.12 -11.73 6.18
N GLN A 27 10.30 -11.16 6.03
CA GLN A 27 10.97 -10.91 4.76
C GLN A 27 12.36 -11.51 4.80
N GLU A 28 12.91 -11.84 3.63
CA GLU A 28 14.27 -12.36 3.51
C GLU A 28 14.90 -11.95 2.19
N HIS A 29 16.05 -11.28 2.32
CA HIS A 29 16.94 -10.80 1.28
C HIS A 29 18.37 -10.95 1.80
N SER A 30 19.40 -10.62 1.02
CA SER A 30 20.81 -10.63 1.47
C SER A 30 21.13 -9.53 2.49
N ILE A 31 20.42 -9.50 3.61
CA ILE A 31 20.53 -8.58 4.74
C ILE A 31 20.65 -9.45 6.00
N PRO A 32 21.86 -9.63 6.56
CA PRO A 32 22.10 -10.52 7.70
C PRO A 32 21.20 -10.27 8.91
N GLU A 33 20.80 -9.02 9.11
CA GLU A 33 19.92 -8.60 10.21
C GLU A 33 18.51 -9.20 10.10
N LEU A 34 18.00 -9.46 8.89
CA LEU A 34 16.66 -10.05 8.70
C LEU A 34 16.59 -11.45 9.30
N ILE A 35 17.64 -12.25 9.14
CA ILE A 35 17.72 -13.61 9.71
C ILE A 35 17.58 -13.56 11.23
N GLU A 36 18.31 -12.65 11.88
CA GLU A 36 18.28 -12.51 13.33
C GLU A 36 16.94 -11.94 13.82
N VAL A 37 16.34 -11.00 13.09
CA VAL A 37 15.01 -10.47 13.39
C VAL A 37 13.95 -11.58 13.24
N ASN A 38 13.97 -12.35 12.16
CA ASN A 38 13.01 -13.44 11.91
C ASN A 38 13.06 -14.51 13.02
N LYS A 39 14.26 -14.86 13.52
CA LYS A 39 14.44 -15.79 14.65
C LYS A 39 13.82 -15.30 15.95
N VAL A 40 13.72 -13.98 16.15
CA VAL A 40 13.07 -13.38 17.33
C VAL A 40 11.56 -13.27 17.11
N LEU A 41 11.13 -12.84 15.93
CA LEU A 41 9.73 -12.60 15.60
C LEU A 41 8.88 -13.88 15.55
N VAL A 42 9.43 -14.99 15.03
CA VAL A 42 8.68 -16.25 14.91
C VAL A 42 8.19 -16.80 16.27
N PRO A 43 9.05 -16.94 17.31
CA PRO A 43 8.59 -17.31 18.65
C PRO A 43 7.63 -16.30 19.27
N TRP A 44 7.79 -15.01 18.96
CA TRP A 44 6.91 -13.96 19.48
C TRP A 44 5.49 -14.08 18.91
N ALA A 45 5.36 -14.34 17.61
CA ALA A 45 4.07 -14.62 16.99
C ALA A 45 3.33 -15.75 17.74
N GLN A 46 4.03 -16.82 18.09
CA GLN A 46 3.44 -17.93 18.88
C GLN A 46 2.99 -17.49 20.28
N LYS A 47 3.80 -16.69 20.99
CA LYS A 47 3.48 -16.20 22.34
C LYS A 47 2.23 -15.33 22.38
N PHE A 48 2.07 -14.45 21.39
CA PHE A 48 0.87 -13.61 21.26
C PHE A 48 -0.28 -14.34 20.55
N GLY A 49 0.01 -15.47 19.91
CA GLY A 49 -0.90 -16.25 19.07
C GLY A 49 -1.27 -15.53 17.76
N LEU A 50 -0.34 -14.76 17.19
CA LEU A 50 -0.49 -14.02 15.94
C LEU A 50 -0.16 -14.91 14.74
N GLY A 51 -0.77 -14.57 13.60
CA GLY A 51 -0.40 -15.16 12.31
C GLY A 51 0.98 -14.66 11.84
N LEU A 52 1.72 -15.53 11.16
CA LEU A 52 2.91 -15.15 10.40
C LEU A 52 2.51 -14.81 8.96
N LEU A 53 3.19 -13.88 8.32
CA LEU A 53 2.97 -13.54 6.91
C LEU A 53 4.32 -13.40 6.20
N ALA A 54 4.62 -14.29 5.27
CA ALA A 54 5.81 -14.18 4.43
C ALA A 54 5.55 -13.22 3.25
N THR A 55 6.39 -12.21 3.11
CA THR A 55 6.35 -11.22 2.01
C THR A 55 7.76 -11.05 1.42
N ASN A 56 7.87 -10.32 0.30
CA ASN A 56 9.15 -10.18 -0.43
C ASN A 56 9.47 -8.75 -0.88
N ASP A 57 8.76 -7.75 -0.32
CA ASP A 57 8.98 -6.33 -0.60
C ASP A 57 9.23 -6.02 -2.10
N VAL A 58 8.28 -6.41 -2.94
CA VAL A 58 8.49 -6.45 -4.40
C VAL A 58 8.64 -5.04 -4.98
N HIS A 59 9.76 -4.80 -5.66
CA HIS A 59 10.08 -3.53 -6.34
C HIS A 59 10.03 -3.64 -7.87
N TYR A 60 10.10 -4.86 -8.40
CA TYR A 60 10.06 -5.14 -9.84
C TYR A 60 9.39 -6.48 -10.13
N VAL A 61 8.97 -6.70 -11.37
CA VAL A 61 8.11 -7.86 -11.69
C VAL A 61 8.93 -9.13 -11.77
N ARG A 62 10.03 -9.14 -12.53
CA ARG A 62 10.85 -10.31 -12.80
C ARG A 62 12.27 -10.15 -12.30
N GLU A 63 12.96 -11.25 -12.08
CA GLU A 63 14.35 -11.23 -11.59
C GLU A 63 15.28 -10.43 -12.51
N GLU A 64 15.11 -10.54 -13.83
CA GLU A 64 15.90 -9.79 -14.81
C GLU A 64 15.70 -8.26 -14.77
N ASP A 65 14.63 -7.78 -14.13
CA ASP A 65 14.29 -6.36 -14.03
C ASP A 65 15.11 -5.62 -12.95
N ALA A 66 15.97 -6.32 -12.20
CA ALA A 66 16.81 -5.71 -11.17
C ALA A 66 17.75 -4.62 -11.71
N SER A 67 18.32 -4.81 -12.92
CA SER A 67 19.20 -3.83 -13.57
C SER A 67 18.44 -2.56 -14.03
N PRO A 68 17.29 -2.68 -14.74
CA PRO A 68 16.40 -1.54 -14.97
C PRO A 68 16.00 -0.79 -13.70
N HIS A 69 15.67 -1.50 -12.63
CA HIS A 69 15.32 -0.88 -11.34
C HIS A 69 16.50 -0.12 -10.71
N GLU A 70 17.71 -0.67 -10.78
CA GLU A 70 18.91 0.02 -10.31
C GLU A 70 19.17 1.32 -11.10
N MET A 71 18.94 1.31 -12.42
CA MET A 71 19.02 2.51 -13.24
C MET A 71 17.97 3.55 -12.82
N LEU A 72 16.75 3.11 -12.49
CA LEU A 72 15.69 3.99 -11.97
C LEU A 72 16.11 4.69 -10.68
N LEU A 73 16.73 3.96 -9.73
CA LEU A 73 17.26 4.55 -8.49
C LEU A 73 18.35 5.59 -8.75
N CYS A 74 19.24 5.34 -9.71
CA CYS A 74 20.25 6.30 -10.12
C CYS A 74 19.63 7.59 -10.68
N VAL A 75 18.58 7.47 -11.51
CA VAL A 75 17.84 8.63 -12.04
C VAL A 75 17.19 9.42 -10.90
N GLN A 76 16.52 8.74 -9.97
CA GLN A 76 15.86 9.37 -8.82
C GLN A 76 16.85 10.12 -7.92
N THR A 77 18.05 9.57 -7.72
CA THR A 77 19.06 10.16 -6.81
C THR A 77 20.02 11.12 -7.51
N GLY A 78 19.98 11.21 -8.85
CA GLY A 78 20.96 11.98 -9.63
C GLY A 78 22.37 11.40 -9.59
N GLU A 79 22.53 10.14 -9.16
CA GLU A 79 23.83 9.47 -9.05
C GLU A 79 24.18 8.69 -10.33
N SER A 80 25.47 8.54 -10.60
CA SER A 80 25.93 7.72 -11.72
C SER A 80 25.84 6.23 -11.40
N ILE A 81 25.46 5.41 -12.38
CA ILE A 81 25.53 3.93 -12.26
C ILE A 81 26.95 3.42 -11.96
N LYS A 82 27.98 4.20 -12.31
CA LYS A 82 29.38 3.89 -12.02
C LYS A 82 29.81 4.29 -10.60
N SER A 83 28.97 5.01 -9.86
CA SER A 83 29.24 5.42 -8.48
C SER A 83 29.10 4.23 -7.54
N GLU A 84 30.14 3.92 -6.76
CA GLU A 84 30.09 2.87 -5.72
C GLU A 84 29.18 3.24 -4.55
N LYS A 85 28.92 4.54 -4.36
CA LYS A 85 28.05 5.07 -3.30
C LYS A 85 26.59 5.23 -3.75
N ARG A 86 26.25 4.85 -4.98
CA ARG A 86 24.87 4.93 -5.48
C ARG A 86 23.94 4.14 -4.58
N MET A 87 22.71 4.62 -4.48
CA MET A 87 21.64 3.87 -3.83
C MET A 87 21.35 2.61 -4.63
N LYS A 88 21.38 1.46 -3.97
CA LYS A 88 21.02 0.16 -4.52
C LYS A 88 20.41 -0.70 -3.42
N LEU A 89 19.60 -1.67 -3.81
CA LEU A 89 19.08 -2.69 -2.90
C LEU A 89 20.20 -3.65 -2.48
N SER A 90 19.96 -4.46 -1.45
CA SER A 90 20.97 -5.39 -0.93
C SER A 90 21.36 -6.48 -1.94
N ASP A 91 20.41 -6.93 -2.75
CA ASP A 91 20.58 -7.90 -3.83
C ASP A 91 19.47 -7.77 -4.89
N GLN A 92 19.34 -8.78 -5.76
CA GLN A 92 18.38 -8.85 -6.87
C GLN A 92 17.10 -9.62 -6.53
N SER A 93 16.82 -9.90 -5.25
CA SER A 93 15.73 -10.79 -4.85
C SER A 93 14.37 -10.11 -4.65
N TYR A 94 14.24 -8.83 -5.01
CA TYR A 94 13.05 -7.97 -4.80
C TYR A 94 12.02 -8.07 -5.96
N PHE A 95 11.94 -9.23 -6.61
CA PHE A 95 10.97 -9.51 -7.66
C PHE A 95 9.76 -10.28 -7.16
N LEU A 96 8.74 -10.43 -8.00
CA LEU A 96 7.56 -11.25 -7.68
C LEU A 96 7.90 -12.75 -7.75
N LYS A 97 8.34 -13.31 -6.62
CA LYS A 97 8.66 -14.73 -6.48
C LYS A 97 7.41 -15.60 -6.58
N SER A 98 7.56 -16.78 -7.18
CA SER A 98 6.59 -17.88 -7.04
C SER A 98 6.54 -18.40 -5.60
N ARG A 99 5.44 -19.07 -5.25
CA ARG A 99 5.27 -19.80 -3.97
C ARG A 99 6.50 -20.67 -3.64
N THR A 100 6.97 -21.45 -4.60
CA THR A 100 8.12 -22.35 -4.43
C THR A 100 9.40 -21.58 -4.14
N GLN A 101 9.65 -20.47 -4.85
CA GLN A 101 10.82 -19.61 -4.61
C GLN A 101 10.75 -18.95 -3.23
N MET A 102 9.56 -18.53 -2.79
CA MET A 102 9.34 -18.01 -1.43
C MET A 102 9.72 -19.07 -0.38
N GLU A 103 9.17 -20.28 -0.49
CA GLU A 103 9.49 -21.37 0.45
C GLU A 103 10.98 -21.71 0.46
N GLN A 104 11.62 -21.75 -0.71
CA GLN A 104 13.06 -21.99 -0.84
C GLN A 104 13.91 -20.89 -0.19
N THR A 105 13.45 -19.64 -0.22
CA THR A 105 14.16 -18.50 0.40
C THR A 105 14.26 -18.69 1.92
N PHE A 106 13.18 -19.09 2.58
CA PHE A 106 13.15 -19.21 4.05
C PHE A 106 13.66 -20.57 4.57
N ARG A 107 13.49 -21.64 3.80
CA ARG A 107 13.84 -23.03 4.19
C ARG A 107 15.23 -23.20 4.85
N PRO A 108 16.32 -22.58 4.36
CA PRO A 108 17.64 -22.77 4.99
C PRO A 108 17.85 -21.96 6.28
N LEU A 109 16.94 -21.06 6.63
CA LEU A 109 17.15 -20.04 7.66
C LEU A 109 16.24 -20.22 8.87
N VAL A 110 14.97 -20.55 8.63
CA VAL A 110 13.95 -20.71 9.65
C VAL A 110 12.86 -21.67 9.18
N ASP A 111 12.42 -22.55 10.06
CA ASP A 111 11.30 -23.46 9.79
C ASP A 111 9.99 -22.71 9.95
N LEU A 112 9.34 -22.38 8.83
CA LEU A 112 8.05 -21.68 8.81
C LEU A 112 6.93 -22.67 8.52
N PRO A 113 5.80 -22.59 9.26
CA PRO A 113 4.63 -23.37 8.91
C PRO A 113 4.07 -22.92 7.55
N ALA A 114 3.43 -23.83 6.82
CA ALA A 114 2.78 -23.52 5.54
C ALA A 114 1.81 -22.32 5.63
N SER A 115 1.18 -22.14 6.80
CA SER A 115 0.29 -21.01 7.09
C SER A 115 0.96 -19.65 6.91
N ALA A 116 2.27 -19.52 7.12
CA ALA A 116 2.99 -18.26 6.89
C ALA A 116 2.91 -17.80 5.42
N PHE A 117 2.84 -18.74 4.49
CA PHE A 117 2.70 -18.47 3.06
C PHE A 117 1.22 -18.39 2.63
N ASP A 118 0.35 -19.20 3.24
CA ASP A 118 -1.09 -19.22 2.92
C ASP A 118 -1.83 -17.97 3.41
N ASN A 119 -1.36 -17.32 4.48
CA ASN A 119 -2.02 -16.16 5.06
C ASN A 119 -2.12 -14.98 4.09
N SER A 120 -1.22 -14.87 3.10
CA SER A 120 -1.34 -13.86 2.04
C SER A 120 -2.65 -13.98 1.25
N ILE A 121 -3.09 -15.20 0.96
CA ILE A 121 -4.35 -15.48 0.26
C ILE A 121 -5.52 -15.18 1.20
N ARG A 122 -5.45 -15.65 2.47
CA ARG A 122 -6.50 -15.38 3.45
C ARG A 122 -6.73 -13.87 3.64
N ILE A 123 -5.66 -13.09 3.74
CA ILE A 123 -5.74 -11.63 3.86
C ILE A 123 -6.35 -11.04 2.60
N ALA A 124 -5.91 -11.46 1.41
CA ALA A 124 -6.49 -11.00 0.16
C ALA A 124 -8.00 -11.28 0.05
N GLU A 125 -8.46 -12.44 0.53
CA GLU A 125 -9.88 -12.81 0.56
C GLU A 125 -10.70 -11.99 1.56
N MET A 126 -10.08 -11.47 2.64
CA MET A 126 -10.73 -10.59 3.61
C MET A 126 -10.80 -9.13 3.15
N CYS A 127 -9.99 -8.73 2.18
CA CYS A 127 -9.94 -7.36 1.66
C CYS A 127 -11.10 -7.09 0.70
N GLU A 128 -12.28 -6.79 1.23
CA GLU A 128 -13.44 -6.34 0.47
C GLU A 128 -13.49 -4.80 0.42
N VAL A 129 -12.93 -4.21 -0.64
CA VAL A 129 -12.92 -2.76 -0.87
C VAL A 129 -13.56 -2.45 -2.21
N ASP A 130 -14.71 -1.77 -2.19
CA ASP A 130 -15.36 -1.24 -3.38
C ASP A 130 -15.03 0.25 -3.52
N LEU A 131 -14.33 0.60 -4.60
CA LEU A 131 -14.01 1.98 -4.96
C LEU A 131 -15.03 2.60 -5.92
N GLU A 132 -15.97 1.80 -6.44
CA GLU A 132 -16.99 2.29 -7.37
C GLU A 132 -18.07 3.05 -6.59
N ASP A 133 -17.91 4.37 -6.49
CA ASP A 133 -19.02 5.23 -6.12
C ASP A 133 -19.79 5.66 -7.37
N LYS A 134 -20.95 5.04 -7.60
CA LYS A 134 -21.82 5.31 -8.75
C LYS A 134 -22.64 6.60 -8.58
N ASN A 135 -22.48 7.30 -7.47
CA ASN A 135 -23.21 8.53 -7.20
C ASN A 135 -22.53 9.75 -7.80
N TYR A 136 -23.33 10.76 -8.12
CA TYR A 136 -22.84 12.08 -8.46
C TYR A 136 -22.50 12.86 -7.19
N HIS A 137 -21.22 13.17 -6.99
CA HIS A 137 -20.76 14.07 -5.93
C HIS A 137 -20.69 15.50 -6.43
N LEU A 138 -21.84 16.04 -6.84
CA LEU A 138 -21.93 17.45 -7.21
C LEU A 138 -21.88 18.31 -5.94
N PRO A 139 -21.14 19.44 -5.95
CA PRO A 139 -21.18 20.38 -4.84
C PRO A 139 -22.60 20.88 -4.61
N ASP A 140 -23.01 20.95 -3.35
CA ASP A 140 -24.22 21.66 -2.96
C ASP A 140 -23.95 23.16 -3.08
N LEU A 141 -24.67 23.83 -3.96
CA LEU A 141 -24.53 25.27 -4.19
C LEU A 141 -25.58 26.01 -3.37
N GLU A 142 -25.17 27.02 -2.61
CA GLU A 142 -26.14 27.90 -1.94
C GLU A 142 -26.95 28.65 -3.01
N ILE A 143 -28.25 28.38 -3.06
CA ILE A 143 -29.20 29.10 -3.91
C ILE A 143 -30.16 29.94 -3.04
N PRO A 144 -30.64 31.09 -3.53
CA PRO A 144 -31.53 31.94 -2.75
C PRO A 144 -32.84 31.24 -2.36
N ASP A 145 -33.38 31.62 -1.20
CA ASP A 145 -34.67 31.11 -0.70
C ASP A 145 -35.79 31.24 -1.75
N GLY A 146 -36.59 30.18 -1.86
CA GLY A 146 -37.70 30.11 -2.82
C GLY A 146 -37.31 29.63 -4.21
N PHE A 147 -36.03 29.37 -4.48
CA PHE A 147 -35.57 28.74 -5.73
C PHE A 147 -35.18 27.26 -5.54
N THR A 148 -35.27 26.52 -6.63
CA THR A 148 -34.58 25.24 -6.88
C THR A 148 -33.36 25.47 -7.77
N TYR A 149 -32.43 24.51 -7.87
CA TYR A 149 -31.30 24.61 -8.80
C TYR A 149 -31.71 24.93 -10.24
N GLU A 150 -32.76 24.26 -10.72
CA GLU A 150 -33.29 24.45 -12.07
C GLU A 150 -33.90 25.84 -12.27
N THR A 151 -34.70 26.31 -11.30
CA THR A 151 -35.38 27.62 -11.40
C THR A 151 -34.39 28.76 -11.19
N TYR A 152 -33.37 28.58 -10.35
CA TYR A 152 -32.29 29.55 -10.19
C TYR A 152 -31.41 29.62 -11.44
N LEU A 153 -31.03 28.48 -12.02
CA LEU A 153 -30.30 28.43 -13.29
C LEU A 153 -31.09 29.11 -14.42
N ARG A 154 -32.40 28.87 -14.49
CA ARG A 154 -33.30 29.54 -15.44
C ARG A 154 -33.30 31.05 -15.24
N LYS A 155 -33.51 31.53 -14.02
CA LYS A 155 -33.46 32.96 -13.69
C LYS A 155 -32.15 33.59 -14.13
N LEU A 156 -31.01 33.00 -13.78
CA LEU A 156 -29.69 33.49 -14.18
C LEU A 156 -29.50 33.51 -15.70
N THR A 157 -30.08 32.53 -16.40
CA THR A 157 -30.03 32.46 -17.88
C THR A 157 -30.88 33.57 -18.51
N GLU A 158 -32.09 33.80 -18.00
CA GLU A 158 -33.00 34.87 -18.45
C GLU A 158 -32.40 36.26 -18.19
N GLU A 159 -31.85 36.51 -16.99
CA GLU A 159 -31.11 37.74 -16.67
C GLU A 159 -29.89 37.93 -17.60
N GLY A 160 -29.20 36.84 -17.92
CA GLY A 160 -28.09 36.83 -18.87
C GLY A 160 -28.52 37.20 -20.29
N LEU A 161 -29.67 36.70 -20.76
CA LEU A 161 -30.23 36.96 -22.08
C LEU A 161 -30.56 38.45 -22.25
N GLU A 162 -31.27 39.04 -21.29
CA GLU A 162 -31.58 40.48 -21.30
C GLU A 162 -30.30 41.33 -21.32
N ARG A 163 -29.34 41.01 -20.46
CA ARG A 163 -28.08 41.77 -20.34
C ARG A 163 -27.28 41.76 -21.64
N LEU A 164 -27.30 40.66 -22.39
CA LEU A 164 -26.51 40.50 -23.61
C LEU A 164 -27.22 41.03 -24.87
N TYR A 165 -28.54 40.86 -24.96
CA TYR A 165 -29.29 41.11 -26.20
C TYR A 165 -30.31 42.26 -26.12
N GLY A 166 -30.56 42.80 -24.93
CA GLY A 166 -31.50 43.90 -24.71
C GLY A 166 -32.89 43.58 -25.29
N GLU A 167 -33.44 44.49 -26.10
CA GLU A 167 -34.77 44.32 -26.71
C GLU A 167 -34.87 43.10 -27.64
N ARG A 168 -33.76 42.55 -28.13
CA ARG A 168 -33.77 41.35 -28.99
C ARG A 168 -33.98 40.06 -28.19
N ALA A 169 -33.97 40.11 -26.86
CA ALA A 169 -34.17 38.94 -26.01
C ALA A 169 -35.60 38.35 -26.10
N TYR A 170 -36.57 39.18 -26.50
CA TYR A 170 -38.01 38.85 -26.44
C TYR A 170 -38.74 38.99 -27.77
N ASN A 171 -38.00 39.20 -28.86
CA ASN A 171 -38.53 39.33 -30.22
C ASN A 171 -38.29 38.07 -31.04
#